data_AF-A0A3M2DTK4-F1
#
_entry.id   AF-A0A3M2DTK4-F1
#
_cell.length_a   1.000
_cell.length_b   1.000
_cell.length_c   1.000
_cell.angle_alpha   90.00
_cell.angle_beta   90.00
_cell.angle_gamma   90.00
#
_symmetry.space_group_name_H-M   'P 1'
#
loop_
_entity.id
_entity.type
_entity.pdbx_description
1 polymer ?
#
loop_
_entity_poly.entity_id
_entity_poly.type
_entity_poly.pdbx_seq_one_letter_code
_entity_poly.pdbx_strand_id
1 'polypeptide(L)'
;MTAAPKKRPPQPIRAYGDRMGDGALQMAFTLPVAPSARAKEAARLYAEAHGLRHVLVATMERAGDNFSFFVVFGRSEHTLDYSDIEVPEVGAPEWTPKQINDLIKRKIGRKIVVVGACTGSDAHTVGIDAVLNVKGYAGDKGLEAYPWIEAHNLGAQVDNAQLLARCKELGADAVLVSQVVTQRDVHRENARELMDLARKRGMRHLLFVLGGPRIDNKLALELGFDAGFGPGTRPRQVAAFLVDQLIRRQQG
;
A
#
# COMPACT_ATOMS: atom_id res chain seq x y z
N MET A 1 -27.52 12.18 -5.09
CA MET A 1 -27.55 12.29 -3.62
C MET A 1 -27.16 10.94 -3.05
N THR A 2 -25.87 10.73 -2.79
CA THR A 2 -25.38 9.51 -2.11
C THR A 2 -25.76 9.61 -0.63
N ALA A 3 -26.49 8.61 -0.14
CA ALA A 3 -26.81 8.50 1.27
C ALA A 3 -25.52 8.56 2.10
N ALA A 4 -25.47 9.44 3.11
CA ALA A 4 -24.36 9.49 4.05
C ALA A 4 -24.14 8.08 4.63
N PRO A 5 -22.89 7.60 4.71
CA PRO A 5 -22.62 6.27 5.26
C PRO A 5 -23.20 6.20 6.68
N LYS A 6 -24.02 5.17 6.96
CA LYS A 6 -24.55 4.94 8.30
C LYS A 6 -23.37 4.76 9.24
N LYS A 7 -23.25 5.65 10.24
CA LYS A 7 -22.18 5.60 11.24
C LYS A 7 -22.22 4.23 11.93
N ARG A 8 -21.09 3.52 11.92
CA ARG A 8 -20.96 2.22 12.60
C ARG A 8 -21.19 2.41 14.10
N PRO A 9 -21.77 1.42 14.82
CA PRO A 9 -21.90 1.52 16.27
C PRO A 9 -20.51 1.56 16.92
N PRO A 10 -20.32 2.35 18.00
CA PRO A 10 -19.06 2.40 18.73
C PRO A 10 -18.57 1.00 19.13
N GLN A 11 -17.30 0.72 18.88
CA GLN A 11 -16.66 -0.55 19.21
C GLN A 11 -15.30 -0.28 19.86
N PRO A 12 -15.26 0.08 21.16
CA PRO A 12 -14.01 0.32 21.87
C PRO A 12 -13.21 -0.98 22.01
N ILE A 13 -11.96 -0.95 21.57
CA ILE A 13 -11.00 -2.05 21.66
C ILE A 13 -9.75 -1.60 22.44
N ARG A 14 -9.13 -2.56 23.13
CA ARG A 14 -7.91 -2.38 23.93
C ARG A 14 -7.06 -3.65 23.84
N ALA A 15 -5.74 -3.48 24.01
CA ALA A 15 -4.81 -4.61 24.07
C ALA A 15 -5.21 -5.64 25.14
N TYR A 16 -4.89 -6.90 24.88
CA TYR A 16 -5.28 -8.07 25.67
C TYR A 16 -4.05 -8.97 25.88
N GLY A 17 -3.79 -9.37 27.13
CA GLY A 17 -2.81 -10.41 27.47
C GLY A 17 -3.45 -11.67 28.07
N ASP A 18 -4.25 -11.50 29.12
CA ASP A 18 -4.87 -12.60 29.89
C ASP A 18 -6.36 -12.36 30.15
N ARG A 19 -6.78 -11.11 30.39
CA ARG A 19 -8.20 -10.74 30.59
C ARG A 19 -8.63 -9.70 29.57
N MET A 20 -9.87 -9.84 29.06
CA MET A 20 -10.44 -8.91 28.10
C MET A 20 -10.28 -7.45 28.55
N GLY A 21 -9.58 -6.66 27.75
CA GLY A 21 -9.35 -5.23 28.00
C GLY A 21 -8.35 -4.91 29.13
N ASP A 22 -7.53 -5.86 29.58
CA ASP A 22 -6.50 -5.63 30.60
C ASP A 22 -5.40 -4.66 30.18
N GLY A 23 -5.31 -4.34 28.87
CA GLY A 23 -4.34 -3.42 28.30
C GLY A 23 -2.93 -3.99 28.27
N ALA A 24 -2.74 -5.27 28.59
CA ALA A 24 -1.43 -5.89 28.65
C ALA A 24 -0.80 -5.92 27.25
N LEU A 25 0.45 -5.48 27.16
CA LEU A 25 1.23 -5.50 25.93
C LEU A 25 2.71 -5.68 26.22
N GLN A 26 3.44 -6.09 25.18
CA GLN A 26 4.89 -6.21 25.18
C GLN A 26 5.50 -5.12 24.30
N MET A 27 6.56 -4.50 24.78
CA MET A 27 7.38 -3.56 24.01
C MET A 27 8.84 -4.02 24.06
N ALA A 28 9.51 -4.00 22.89
CA ALA A 28 10.91 -4.37 22.76
C ALA A 28 11.71 -3.24 22.13
N PHE A 29 12.88 -2.93 22.68
CA PHE A 29 13.70 -1.81 22.24
C PHE A 29 15.16 -1.95 22.72
N THR A 30 16.05 -1.16 22.14
CA THR A 30 17.48 -1.12 22.52
C THR A 30 17.82 0.28 23.01
N LEU A 31 18.56 0.39 24.12
CA LEU A 31 19.13 1.65 24.59
C LEU A 31 20.67 1.62 24.48
N PRO A 32 21.31 2.77 24.17
CA PRO A 32 22.77 2.91 24.06
C PRO A 32 23.43 3.00 25.45
N VAL A 33 23.17 2.00 26.30
CA VAL A 33 23.81 1.84 27.60
C VAL A 33 24.19 0.37 27.82
N ALA A 34 25.26 0.12 28.56
CA ALA A 34 25.66 -1.24 28.93
C ALA A 34 24.68 -1.87 29.97
N PRO A 35 24.53 -3.20 29.99
CA PRO A 35 23.63 -3.87 30.92
C PRO A 35 23.99 -3.54 32.38
N SER A 36 23.03 -3.00 33.11
CA SER A 36 23.21 -2.61 34.51
C SER A 36 21.85 -2.40 35.18
N ALA A 37 21.83 -2.32 36.52
CA ALA A 37 20.61 -1.94 37.25
C ALA A 37 20.06 -0.58 36.80
N ARG A 38 20.94 0.38 36.51
CA ARG A 38 20.56 1.70 35.96
C ARG A 38 19.94 1.57 34.57
N ALA A 39 20.47 0.67 33.73
CA ALA A 39 19.90 0.41 32.41
C ALA A 39 18.50 -0.23 32.49
N LYS A 40 18.29 -1.16 33.44
CA LYS A 40 16.97 -1.73 33.72
C LYS A 40 15.96 -0.67 34.17
N GLU A 41 16.36 0.24 35.04
CA GLU A 41 15.48 1.36 35.47
C GLU A 41 15.23 2.35 34.33
N ALA A 42 16.24 2.66 33.52
CA ALA A 42 16.07 3.50 32.33
C ALA A 42 15.06 2.90 31.35
N ALA A 43 15.08 1.58 31.13
CA ALA A 43 14.10 0.90 30.30
C ALA A 43 12.68 0.98 30.88
N ARG A 44 12.54 0.86 32.21
CA ARG A 44 11.25 1.03 32.89
C ARG A 44 10.68 2.44 32.69
N LEU A 45 11.48 3.47 32.97
CA LEU A 45 11.10 4.87 32.81
C LEU A 45 10.79 5.23 31.36
N TYR A 46 11.59 4.73 30.42
CA TYR A 46 11.36 4.91 28.99
C TYR A 46 10.01 4.32 28.56
N ALA A 47 9.68 3.13 29.05
CA ALA A 47 8.41 2.49 28.78
C ALA A 47 7.20 3.21 29.41
N GLU A 48 7.36 3.77 30.61
CA GLU A 48 6.34 4.62 31.23
C GLU A 48 6.10 5.91 30.45
N ALA A 49 7.17 6.50 29.89
CA ALA A 49 7.05 7.68 29.03
C ALA A 49 6.26 7.39 27.73
N HIS A 50 6.20 6.13 27.29
CA HIS A 50 5.33 5.66 26.19
C HIS A 50 3.91 5.32 26.64
N GLY A 51 3.53 5.65 27.88
CA GLY A 51 2.17 5.50 28.40
C GLY A 51 1.86 4.13 29.03
N LEU A 52 2.88 3.29 29.23
CA LEU A 52 2.68 2.01 29.93
C LEU A 52 2.65 2.20 31.44
N ARG A 53 1.72 1.51 32.11
CA ARG A 53 1.66 1.39 33.56
C ARG A 53 2.06 -0.01 34.02
N HIS A 54 2.47 -0.14 35.28
CA HIS A 54 2.88 -1.41 35.87
C HIS A 54 3.98 -2.11 35.04
N VAL A 55 4.98 -1.33 34.63
CA VAL A 55 6.03 -1.83 33.75
C VAL A 55 6.91 -2.86 34.47
N LEU A 56 7.10 -4.00 33.81
CA LEU A 56 8.02 -5.06 34.19
C LEU A 56 9.05 -5.26 33.08
N VAL A 57 10.33 -5.08 33.41
CA VAL A 57 11.42 -5.45 32.49
C VAL A 57 11.65 -6.96 32.62
N ALA A 58 11.20 -7.72 31.62
CA ALA A 58 11.31 -9.18 31.57
C ALA A 58 12.70 -9.62 31.09
N THR A 59 13.25 -8.93 30.09
CA THR A 59 14.55 -9.26 29.50
C THR A 59 15.44 -8.02 29.42
N MET A 60 16.72 -8.20 29.72
CA MET A 60 17.80 -7.24 29.43
C MET A 60 19.02 -8.04 28.96
N GLU A 61 19.40 -7.85 27.70
CA GLU A 61 20.52 -8.56 27.07
C GLU A 61 21.51 -7.58 26.46
N ARG A 62 22.79 -7.93 26.44
CA ARG A 62 23.81 -7.13 25.73
C ARG A 62 23.55 -7.23 24.22
N ALA A 63 23.40 -6.09 23.56
CA ALA A 63 23.18 -6.00 22.11
C ALA A 63 24.41 -5.48 21.34
N GLY A 64 25.45 -5.05 22.04
CA GLY A 64 26.69 -4.52 21.47
C GLY A 64 27.52 -3.81 22.54
N ASP A 65 28.58 -3.12 22.13
CA ASP A 65 29.38 -2.30 23.04
C ASP A 65 28.61 -1.06 23.48
N ASN A 66 28.31 -0.99 24.77
CA ASN A 66 27.42 0.02 25.36
C ASN A 66 26.00 0.00 24.77
N PHE A 67 25.47 -1.16 24.39
CA PHE A 67 24.06 -1.31 24.02
C PHE A 67 23.39 -2.46 24.77
N SER A 68 22.15 -2.25 25.18
CA SER A 68 21.30 -3.26 25.83
C SER A 68 19.95 -3.34 25.13
N PHE A 69 19.55 -4.56 24.77
CA PHE A 69 18.21 -4.88 24.29
C PHE A 69 17.31 -5.22 25.48
N PHE A 70 16.07 -4.75 25.44
CA PHE A 70 15.07 -4.94 26.49
C PHE A 70 13.78 -5.50 25.92
N VAL A 71 13.14 -6.37 26.69
CA VAL A 71 11.73 -6.72 26.53
C VAL A 71 11.02 -6.33 27.81
N VAL A 72 9.99 -5.50 27.68
CA VAL A 72 9.19 -5.02 28.81
C VAL A 72 7.72 -5.38 28.59
N PHE A 73 7.04 -5.72 29.68
CA PHE A 73 5.59 -5.85 29.74
C PHE A 73 5.01 -4.67 30.50
N GLY A 74 3.83 -4.23 30.12
CA GLY A 74 3.10 -3.19 30.83
C GLY A 74 1.65 -3.16 30.41
N ARG A 75 0.88 -2.26 31.01
CA ARG A 75 -0.53 -2.02 30.68
C ARG A 75 -0.69 -0.65 30.03
N SER A 76 -1.18 -0.61 28.80
CA SER A 76 -1.61 0.62 28.14
C SER A 76 -3.03 0.97 28.56
N GLU A 77 -3.30 2.23 28.86
CA GLU A 77 -4.66 2.75 29.08
C GLU A 77 -5.37 3.16 27.79
N HIS A 78 -4.66 3.14 26.66
CA HIS A 78 -5.22 3.52 25.38
C HIS A 78 -6.33 2.57 24.94
N THR A 79 -7.47 3.15 24.62
CA THR A 79 -8.60 2.51 23.99
C THR A 79 -8.80 3.17 22.64
N LEU A 80 -9.11 2.38 21.62
CA LEU A 80 -9.40 2.86 20.29
C LEU A 80 -10.82 2.43 19.92
N ASP A 81 -11.60 3.33 19.31
CA ASP A 81 -12.89 2.93 18.75
C ASP A 81 -12.67 2.36 17.35
N TYR A 82 -12.87 1.05 17.20
CA TYR A 82 -12.70 0.35 15.93
C TYR A 82 -13.67 0.89 14.86
N SER A 83 -14.80 1.45 15.27
CA SER A 83 -15.80 2.01 14.36
C SER A 83 -15.34 3.29 13.66
N ASP A 84 -14.39 4.01 14.26
CA ASP A 84 -13.76 5.22 13.70
C ASP A 84 -12.60 4.90 12.74
N ILE A 85 -12.16 3.63 12.64
CA ILE A 85 -11.11 3.24 11.71
C ILE A 85 -11.68 3.15 10.29
N GLU A 86 -11.30 4.10 9.46
CA GLU A 86 -11.50 4.04 8.01
C GLU A 86 -10.24 3.50 7.32
N VAL A 87 -10.37 2.33 6.71
CA VAL A 87 -9.39 1.83 5.74
C VAL A 87 -9.96 2.14 4.36
N PRO A 88 -9.36 3.05 3.58
CA PRO A 88 -9.80 3.30 2.22
C PRO A 88 -9.49 2.07 1.38
N GLU A 89 -10.41 1.14 1.29
CA GLU A 89 -10.32 0.03 0.36
C GLU A 89 -10.40 0.57 -1.07
N VAL A 90 -9.66 -0.05 -1.98
CA VAL A 90 -9.87 0.22 -3.41
C VAL A 90 -11.27 -0.30 -3.72
N GLY A 91 -12.20 0.58 -4.09
CA GLY A 91 -13.58 0.24 -4.46
C GLY A 91 -13.68 -0.49 -5.81
N ALA A 92 -12.84 -1.51 -6.02
CA ALA A 92 -12.84 -2.34 -7.21
C ALA A 92 -14.02 -3.33 -7.14
N PRO A 93 -14.91 -3.36 -8.15
CA PRO A 93 -15.99 -4.34 -8.18
C PRO A 93 -15.45 -5.78 -8.24
N GLU A 94 -16.15 -6.72 -7.62
CA GLU A 94 -15.81 -8.14 -7.74
C GLU A 94 -16.34 -8.72 -9.05
N TRP A 95 -15.53 -8.61 -10.12
CA TRP A 95 -15.83 -9.19 -11.41
C TRP A 95 -14.93 -10.39 -11.73
N THR A 96 -15.47 -11.34 -12.49
CA THR A 96 -14.70 -12.43 -13.11
C THR A 96 -13.95 -11.91 -14.35
N PRO A 97 -12.88 -12.61 -14.80
CA PRO A 97 -12.17 -12.20 -16.01
C PRO A 97 -13.08 -12.13 -17.25
N LYS A 98 -14.08 -13.02 -17.34
CA LYS A 98 -15.09 -12.99 -18.41
C LYS A 98 -15.93 -11.71 -18.35
N GLN A 99 -16.45 -11.36 -17.17
CA GLN A 99 -17.23 -10.13 -16.98
C GLN A 99 -16.42 -8.87 -17.31
N ILE A 100 -15.15 -8.82 -16.91
CA ILE A 100 -14.24 -7.71 -17.21
C ILE A 100 -14.11 -7.53 -18.73
N ASN A 101 -13.80 -8.61 -19.46
CA ASN A 101 -13.70 -8.56 -20.92
C ASN A 101 -15.02 -8.17 -21.60
N ASP A 102 -16.15 -8.71 -21.14
CA ASP A 102 -17.48 -8.37 -21.65
C ASP A 102 -17.86 -6.91 -21.38
N LEU A 103 -17.40 -6.32 -20.27
CA LEU A 103 -17.59 -4.91 -19.94
C LEU A 103 -16.75 -4.02 -20.85
N ILE A 104 -15.46 -4.33 -21.04
CA ILE A 104 -14.60 -3.59 -21.97
C ILE A 104 -15.23 -3.59 -23.37
N LYS A 105 -15.61 -4.77 -23.87
CA LYS A 105 -16.23 -4.91 -25.20
C LYS A 105 -17.51 -4.08 -25.36
N ARG A 106 -18.41 -4.10 -24.37
CA ARG A 106 -19.74 -3.47 -24.49
C ARG A 106 -19.77 -1.99 -24.12
N LYS A 107 -18.93 -1.56 -23.18
CA LYS A 107 -18.96 -0.19 -22.64
C LYS A 107 -17.86 0.68 -23.19
N ILE A 108 -16.65 0.13 -23.39
CA ILE A 108 -15.49 0.88 -23.90
C ILE A 108 -15.38 0.72 -25.43
N GLY A 109 -15.69 -0.46 -25.97
CA GLY A 109 -15.76 -0.71 -27.41
C GLY A 109 -14.41 -0.89 -28.11
N ARG A 110 -13.29 -0.80 -27.38
CA ARG A 110 -11.93 -1.06 -27.87
C ARG A 110 -11.08 -1.72 -26.78
N LYS A 111 -9.91 -2.26 -27.15
CA LYS A 111 -8.93 -2.69 -26.17
C LYS A 111 -8.47 -1.51 -25.33
N ILE A 112 -8.25 -1.75 -24.04
CA ILE A 112 -7.60 -0.79 -23.14
C ILE A 112 -6.10 -1.03 -23.15
N VAL A 113 -5.31 0.04 -23.16
CA VAL A 113 -3.85 -0.05 -23.15
C VAL A 113 -3.33 0.27 -21.74
N VAL A 114 -2.62 -0.67 -21.13
CA VAL A 114 -2.08 -0.55 -19.77
C VAL A 114 -0.57 -0.65 -19.84
N VAL A 115 0.13 0.39 -19.41
CA VAL A 115 1.59 0.39 -19.34
C VAL A 115 2.02 0.30 -17.89
N GLY A 116 2.94 -0.59 -17.55
CA GLY A 116 3.45 -0.68 -16.18
C GLY A 116 4.96 -0.82 -16.08
N ALA A 117 5.50 -0.35 -14.96
CA ALA A 117 6.94 -0.35 -14.68
C ALA A 117 7.22 -0.27 -13.18
N CYS A 118 8.41 -0.73 -12.77
CA CYS A 118 9.04 -0.25 -11.55
C CYS A 118 9.89 0.98 -11.90
N THR A 119 9.55 2.14 -11.32
CA THR A 119 10.19 3.41 -11.68
C THR A 119 11.30 3.82 -10.73
N GLY A 120 12.14 4.75 -11.17
CA GLY A 120 13.26 5.28 -10.40
C GLY A 120 14.41 4.26 -10.31
N SER A 121 15.01 4.09 -9.14
CA SER A 121 16.12 3.15 -8.94
C SER A 121 15.67 1.73 -8.58
N ASP A 122 14.36 1.45 -8.56
CA ASP A 122 13.81 0.19 -8.07
C ASP A 122 13.90 -0.96 -9.09
N ALA A 123 14.60 -2.03 -8.72
CA ALA A 123 14.81 -3.21 -9.55
C ALA A 123 13.83 -4.37 -9.27
N HIS A 124 12.89 -4.22 -8.32
CA HIS A 124 12.04 -5.32 -7.86
C HIS A 124 10.78 -5.48 -8.73
N THR A 125 10.83 -6.34 -9.74
CA THR A 125 9.72 -6.52 -10.70
C THR A 125 8.66 -7.52 -10.28
N VAL A 126 8.92 -8.39 -9.30
CA VAL A 126 8.04 -9.52 -8.95
C VAL A 126 6.57 -9.08 -8.72
N GLY A 127 6.36 -7.93 -8.09
CA GLY A 127 5.03 -7.38 -7.85
C GLY A 127 4.30 -6.93 -9.12
N ILE A 128 4.97 -6.20 -10.02
CA ILE A 128 4.37 -5.74 -11.26
C ILE A 128 4.18 -6.90 -12.26
N ASP A 129 5.14 -7.83 -12.29
CA ASP A 129 5.07 -9.06 -13.09
C ASP A 129 3.89 -9.95 -12.66
N ALA A 130 3.63 -10.01 -11.35
CA ALA A 130 2.49 -10.73 -10.81
C ALA A 130 1.14 -10.16 -11.30
N VAL A 131 1.08 -8.85 -11.61
CA VAL A 131 -0.12 -8.17 -12.13
C VAL A 131 -0.22 -8.25 -13.65
N LEU A 132 0.87 -7.99 -14.37
CA LEU A 132 0.87 -7.87 -15.82
C LEU A 132 1.01 -9.23 -16.52
N ASN A 133 2.00 -10.05 -16.12
CA ASN A 133 2.42 -11.20 -16.91
C ASN A 133 1.36 -12.32 -16.90
N VAL A 134 1.23 -13.07 -18.01
CA VAL A 134 0.24 -14.16 -18.16
C VAL A 134 0.20 -15.16 -16.99
N LYS A 135 1.34 -15.42 -16.32
CA LYS A 135 1.39 -16.31 -15.14
C LYS A 135 0.47 -15.82 -14.02
N GLY A 136 0.43 -14.52 -13.79
CA GLY A 136 -0.37 -13.88 -12.76
C GLY A 136 0.04 -14.27 -11.33
N TYR A 137 -0.91 -14.20 -10.40
CA TYR A 137 -0.70 -14.41 -8.97
C TYR A 137 -1.91 -15.08 -8.31
N ALA A 138 -1.65 -16.00 -7.38
CA ALA A 138 -2.68 -16.71 -6.60
C ALA A 138 -3.82 -17.33 -7.43
N GLY A 139 -3.48 -17.89 -8.61
CA GLY A 139 -4.44 -18.51 -9.53
C GLY A 139 -5.17 -17.54 -10.46
N ASP A 140 -5.08 -16.22 -10.22
CA ASP A 140 -5.59 -15.20 -11.14
C ASP A 140 -4.53 -14.88 -12.19
N LYS A 141 -4.90 -14.98 -13.48
CA LYS A 141 -4.03 -14.64 -14.61
C LYS A 141 -3.76 -13.13 -14.67
N GLY A 142 -2.56 -12.75 -15.09
CA GLY A 142 -2.18 -11.34 -15.27
C GLY A 142 -2.90 -10.67 -16.43
N LEU A 143 -2.77 -9.35 -16.54
CA LEU A 143 -3.49 -8.53 -17.52
C LEU A 143 -3.20 -8.90 -18.97
N GLU A 144 -2.00 -9.40 -19.29
CA GLU A 144 -1.66 -9.92 -20.62
C GLU A 144 -2.56 -11.08 -21.08
N ALA A 145 -3.17 -11.81 -20.14
CA ALA A 145 -4.08 -12.91 -20.46
C ALA A 145 -5.51 -12.44 -20.80
N TYR A 146 -5.82 -11.15 -20.65
CA TYR A 146 -7.16 -10.62 -20.91
C TYR A 146 -7.25 -10.19 -22.38
N PRO A 147 -8.12 -10.80 -23.21
CA PRO A 147 -8.18 -10.50 -24.64
C PRO A 147 -8.43 -9.02 -25.00
N TRP A 148 -9.11 -8.29 -24.12
CA TRP A 148 -9.46 -6.88 -24.31
C TRP A 148 -8.54 -5.90 -23.57
N ILE A 149 -7.43 -6.37 -23.01
CA ILE A 149 -6.39 -5.55 -22.38
C ILE A 149 -5.09 -5.77 -23.15
N GLU A 150 -4.48 -4.67 -23.56
CA GLU A 150 -3.13 -4.64 -24.11
C GLU A 150 -2.18 -4.16 -23.02
N ALA A 151 -1.48 -5.10 -22.40
CA ALA A 151 -0.58 -4.84 -21.28
C ALA A 151 0.88 -4.74 -21.77
N HIS A 152 1.57 -3.67 -21.40
CA HIS A 152 2.97 -3.41 -21.71
C HIS A 152 3.78 -3.29 -20.42
N ASN A 153 4.63 -4.28 -20.14
CA ASN A 153 5.53 -4.25 -18.99
C ASN A 153 6.90 -3.71 -19.42
N LEU A 154 7.26 -2.51 -18.94
CA LEU A 154 8.55 -1.88 -19.24
C LEU A 154 9.68 -2.35 -18.33
N GLY A 155 9.39 -3.23 -17.37
CA GLY A 155 10.38 -3.80 -16.46
C GLY A 155 10.74 -2.87 -15.30
N ALA A 156 12.01 -2.90 -14.91
CA ALA A 156 12.52 -2.23 -13.72
C ALA A 156 13.39 -1.02 -14.04
N GLN A 157 13.60 -0.17 -13.03
CA GLN A 157 14.45 1.01 -13.10
C GLN A 157 14.11 1.96 -14.26
N VAL A 158 12.82 2.11 -14.54
CA VAL A 158 12.34 2.95 -15.63
C VAL A 158 12.26 4.41 -15.16
N ASP A 159 12.85 5.32 -15.93
CA ASP A 159 12.75 6.75 -15.66
C ASP A 159 11.31 7.26 -15.86
N ASN A 160 10.87 8.21 -15.02
CA ASN A 160 9.50 8.74 -15.08
C ASN A 160 9.18 9.43 -16.41
N ALA A 161 10.13 10.18 -16.98
CA ALA A 161 9.96 10.82 -18.27
C ALA A 161 9.91 9.80 -19.42
N GLN A 162 10.69 8.73 -19.33
CA GLN A 162 10.67 7.61 -20.27
C GLN A 162 9.35 6.83 -20.20
N LEU A 163 8.87 6.52 -18.99
CA LEU A 163 7.57 5.87 -18.78
C LEU A 163 6.44 6.66 -19.45
N LEU A 164 6.37 7.97 -19.17
CA LEU A 164 5.34 8.84 -19.75
C LEU A 164 5.49 8.98 -21.28
N ALA A 165 6.72 9.02 -21.81
CA ALA A 165 6.93 9.03 -23.26
C ALA A 165 6.37 7.76 -23.91
N ARG A 166 6.66 6.59 -23.35
CA ARG A 166 6.09 5.31 -23.83
C ARG A 166 4.58 5.25 -23.68
N CYS A 167 4.02 5.75 -22.59
CA CYS A 167 2.57 5.84 -22.42
C CYS A 167 1.91 6.64 -23.54
N LYS A 168 2.52 7.77 -23.95
CA LYS A 168 2.03 8.59 -25.05
C LYS A 168 2.13 7.87 -26.39
N GLU A 169 3.26 7.23 -26.68
CA GLU A 169 3.50 6.50 -27.93
C GLU A 169 2.55 5.33 -28.11
N LEU A 170 2.25 4.60 -27.04
CA LEU A 170 1.37 3.43 -27.05
C LEU A 170 -0.12 3.79 -26.95
N GLY A 171 -0.45 5.07 -26.71
CA GLY A 171 -1.84 5.48 -26.47
C GLY A 171 -2.43 4.86 -25.20
N ALA A 172 -1.65 4.86 -24.10
CA ALA A 172 -2.06 4.28 -22.83
C ALA A 172 -3.39 4.87 -22.34
N ASP A 173 -4.17 4.05 -21.65
CA ASP A 173 -5.34 4.45 -20.87
C ASP A 173 -5.01 4.48 -19.37
N ALA A 174 -4.09 3.62 -18.95
CA ALA A 174 -3.66 3.48 -17.56
C ALA A 174 -2.16 3.22 -17.43
N VAL A 175 -1.61 3.67 -16.30
CA VAL A 175 -0.21 3.52 -15.90
C VAL A 175 -0.15 2.83 -14.54
N LEU A 176 0.52 1.67 -14.48
CA LEU A 176 0.77 0.92 -13.25
C LEU A 176 2.21 1.12 -12.78
N VAL A 177 2.41 1.68 -11.61
CA VAL A 177 3.75 1.94 -11.05
C VAL A 177 3.96 1.07 -9.84
N SER A 178 5.04 0.30 -9.81
CA SER A 178 5.43 -0.51 -8.65
C SER A 178 6.61 0.12 -7.91
N GLN A 179 6.51 0.23 -6.59
CA GLN A 179 7.56 0.74 -5.69
C GLN A 179 7.70 -0.17 -4.47
N VAL A 180 8.88 -0.76 -4.30
CA VAL A 180 9.25 -1.69 -3.22
C VAL A 180 10.21 -1.02 -2.23
N VAL A 181 11.17 -0.26 -2.74
CA VAL A 181 12.18 0.42 -1.92
C VAL A 181 11.59 1.68 -1.29
N THR A 182 11.50 1.71 0.04
CA THR A 182 10.97 2.88 0.78
C THR A 182 11.97 3.56 1.70
N GLN A 183 13.25 3.17 1.65
CA GLN A 183 14.27 3.80 2.48
C GLN A 183 14.34 5.30 2.19
N ARG A 184 14.39 6.12 3.24
CA ARG A 184 14.44 7.59 3.14
C ARG A 184 13.33 8.18 2.26
N ASP A 185 12.16 7.55 2.25
CA ASP A 185 10.99 8.01 1.49
C ASP A 185 11.15 8.12 -0.03
N VAL A 186 12.15 7.45 -0.62
CA VAL A 186 12.43 7.52 -2.08
C VAL A 186 11.21 7.19 -2.95
N HIS A 187 10.42 6.17 -2.57
CA HIS A 187 9.15 5.83 -3.21
C HIS A 187 8.14 7.00 -3.28
N ARG A 188 8.05 7.84 -2.24
CA ARG A 188 7.12 8.98 -2.20
C ARG A 188 7.61 10.11 -3.09
N GLU A 189 8.90 10.40 -3.03
CA GLU A 189 9.52 11.45 -3.86
C GLU A 189 9.37 11.13 -5.35
N ASN A 190 9.77 9.92 -5.74
CA ASN A 190 9.66 9.42 -7.12
C ASN A 190 8.19 9.38 -7.60
N ALA A 191 7.26 8.95 -6.75
CA ALA A 191 5.84 8.93 -7.08
C ALA A 191 5.25 10.35 -7.29
N ARG A 192 5.62 11.32 -6.43
CA ARG A 192 5.21 12.73 -6.61
C ARG A 192 5.79 13.33 -7.87
N GLU A 193 7.07 13.07 -8.14
CA GLU A 193 7.75 13.54 -9.35
C GLU A 193 7.03 13.06 -10.61
N LEU A 194 6.63 11.78 -10.67
CA LEU A 194 5.86 11.24 -11.77
C LEU A 194 4.53 11.98 -11.96
N MET A 195 3.78 12.20 -10.89
CA MET A 195 2.48 12.88 -10.96
C MET A 195 2.62 14.35 -11.37
N ASP A 196 3.66 15.04 -10.90
CA ASP A 196 3.97 16.41 -11.30
C ASP A 196 4.38 16.48 -12.77
N LEU A 197 5.19 15.54 -13.24
CA LEU A 197 5.59 15.46 -14.64
C LEU A 197 4.39 15.14 -15.55
N ALA A 198 3.52 14.21 -15.13
CA ALA A 198 2.28 13.89 -15.83
C ALA A 198 1.37 15.12 -15.93
N ARG A 199 1.25 15.92 -14.86
CA ARG A 199 0.50 17.18 -14.87
C ARG A 199 1.11 18.19 -15.85
N LYS A 200 2.41 18.41 -15.79
CA LYS A 200 3.14 19.33 -16.69
C LYS A 200 3.01 18.93 -18.17
N ARG A 201 2.91 17.63 -18.46
CA ARG A 201 2.75 17.09 -19.82
C ARG A 201 1.28 16.93 -20.27
N GLY A 202 0.30 17.32 -19.46
CA GLY A 202 -1.12 17.17 -19.79
C GLY A 202 -1.63 15.71 -19.77
N MET A 203 -0.91 14.82 -19.09
CA MET A 203 -1.16 13.37 -19.09
C MET A 203 -2.04 12.90 -17.91
N ARG A 204 -2.60 13.81 -17.10
CA ARG A 204 -3.49 13.42 -15.98
C ARG A 204 -4.83 12.84 -16.42
N HIS A 205 -5.14 12.86 -17.72
CA HIS A 205 -6.28 12.13 -18.29
C HIS A 205 -6.11 10.59 -18.20
N LEU A 206 -4.87 10.10 -18.05
CA LEU A 206 -4.58 8.70 -17.80
C LEU A 206 -4.99 8.30 -16.37
N LEU A 207 -5.27 7.02 -16.16
CA LEU A 207 -5.38 6.43 -14.83
C LEU A 207 -4.00 6.09 -14.28
N PHE A 208 -3.65 6.57 -13.09
CA PHE A 208 -2.41 6.25 -12.42
C PHE A 208 -2.69 5.38 -11.20
N VAL A 209 -2.04 4.22 -11.15
CA VAL A 209 -2.16 3.27 -10.04
C VAL A 209 -0.78 3.02 -9.45
N LEU A 210 -0.67 3.12 -8.14
CA LEU A 210 0.56 2.85 -7.39
C LEU A 210 0.45 1.50 -6.67
N GLY A 211 1.48 0.68 -6.76
CA GLY A 211 1.54 -0.63 -6.11
C GLY A 211 2.82 -0.82 -5.31
N GLY A 212 2.76 -1.60 -4.24
CA GLY A 212 3.97 -1.94 -3.49
C GLY A 212 3.70 -2.53 -2.10
N PRO A 213 4.70 -3.17 -1.47
CA PRO A 213 4.52 -3.83 -0.18
C PRO A 213 4.19 -2.88 0.97
N ARG A 214 4.55 -1.60 0.84
CA ARG A 214 4.29 -0.53 1.81
C ARG A 214 3.40 0.59 1.23
N ILE A 215 2.67 0.27 0.17
CA ILE A 215 1.71 1.17 -0.45
C ILE A 215 0.31 0.74 -0.03
N ASP A 216 -0.44 1.68 0.53
CA ASP A 216 -1.88 1.57 0.69
C ASP A 216 -2.59 2.59 -0.22
N ASN A 217 -3.91 2.44 -0.34
CA ASN A 217 -4.70 3.32 -1.17
C ASN A 217 -4.68 4.77 -0.67
N LYS A 218 -4.66 4.96 0.66
CA LYS A 218 -4.59 6.30 1.27
C LYS A 218 -3.36 7.07 0.79
N LEU A 219 -2.20 6.44 0.89
CA LEU A 219 -0.93 7.00 0.45
C LEU A 219 -0.95 7.32 -1.04
N ALA A 220 -1.45 6.41 -1.88
CA ALA A 220 -1.52 6.64 -3.31
C ALA A 220 -2.38 7.88 -3.65
N LEU A 221 -3.55 8.01 -3.01
CA LEU A 221 -4.43 9.18 -3.18
C LEU A 221 -3.75 10.47 -2.71
N GLU A 222 -3.07 10.45 -1.56
CA GLU A 222 -2.29 11.60 -1.06
C GLU A 222 -1.17 12.03 -2.02
N LEU A 223 -0.56 11.08 -2.73
CA LEU A 223 0.48 11.33 -3.75
C LEU A 223 -0.11 11.75 -5.11
N GLY A 224 -1.44 11.76 -5.25
CA GLY A 224 -2.14 12.19 -6.45
C GLY A 224 -2.42 11.10 -7.48
N PHE A 225 -2.24 9.82 -7.12
CA PHE A 225 -2.67 8.67 -7.92
C PHE A 225 -4.18 8.44 -7.79
N ASP A 226 -4.74 7.61 -8.67
CA ASP A 226 -6.17 7.27 -8.67
C ASP A 226 -6.47 6.08 -7.75
N ALA A 227 -5.51 5.19 -7.51
CA ALA A 227 -5.61 4.13 -6.49
C ALA A 227 -4.23 3.58 -6.07
N GLY A 228 -4.21 2.97 -4.89
CA GLY A 228 -3.05 2.25 -4.33
C GLY A 228 -3.34 0.79 -4.01
N PHE A 229 -2.43 -0.11 -4.37
CA PHE A 229 -2.54 -1.55 -4.12
C PHE A 229 -1.36 -2.10 -3.31
N GLY A 230 -1.70 -2.78 -2.21
CA GLY A 230 -0.75 -3.38 -1.28
C GLY A 230 -0.46 -4.87 -1.56
N PRO A 231 0.24 -5.55 -0.62
CA PRO A 231 0.46 -6.99 -0.66
C PRO A 231 -0.83 -7.81 -0.84
N GLY A 232 -0.73 -8.92 -1.57
CA GLY A 232 -1.86 -9.84 -1.78
C GLY A 232 -2.86 -9.42 -2.87
N THR A 233 -2.67 -8.24 -3.47
CA THR A 233 -3.48 -7.76 -4.60
C THR A 233 -3.40 -8.75 -5.76
N ARG A 234 -4.56 -9.12 -6.29
CA ARG A 234 -4.69 -10.00 -7.46
C ARG A 234 -4.83 -9.17 -8.75
N PRO A 235 -4.34 -9.68 -9.90
CA PRO A 235 -4.47 -9.00 -11.19
C PRO A 235 -5.91 -8.59 -11.52
N ARG A 236 -6.86 -9.46 -11.18
CA ARG A 236 -8.30 -9.25 -11.40
C ARG A 236 -8.85 -8.03 -10.66
N GLN A 237 -8.34 -7.74 -9.47
CA GLN A 237 -8.75 -6.55 -8.70
C GLN A 237 -8.25 -5.27 -9.39
N VAL A 238 -7.01 -5.28 -9.88
CA VAL A 238 -6.45 -4.17 -10.66
C VAL A 238 -7.26 -3.97 -11.95
N ALA A 239 -7.51 -5.05 -12.70
CA ALA A 239 -8.30 -5.01 -13.93
C ALA A 239 -9.71 -4.46 -13.70
N ALA A 240 -10.41 -4.93 -12.66
CA ALA A 240 -11.75 -4.48 -12.34
C ALA A 240 -11.78 -2.99 -11.98
N PHE A 241 -10.82 -2.52 -11.18
CA PHE A 241 -10.68 -1.10 -10.88
C PHE A 241 -10.46 -0.25 -12.14
N LEU A 242 -9.49 -0.63 -12.99
CA LEU A 242 -9.19 0.11 -14.21
C LEU A 242 -10.42 0.21 -15.12
N VAL A 243 -11.12 -0.91 -15.34
CA VAL A 243 -12.31 -0.94 -16.21
C VAL A 243 -13.45 -0.10 -15.63
N ASP A 244 -13.71 -0.21 -14.32
CA ASP A 244 -14.76 0.60 -13.67
C ASP A 244 -14.48 2.10 -13.81
N GLN A 245 -13.24 2.52 -13.54
CA GLN A 245 -12.85 3.93 -13.64
C GLN A 245 -12.88 4.45 -15.08
N LEU A 246 -12.42 3.68 -16.06
CA LEU A 246 -12.49 4.07 -17.47
C LEU A 246 -13.93 4.22 -17.95
N ILE A 247 -14.83 3.31 -17.55
CA ILE A 247 -16.26 3.40 -17.87
C ILE A 247 -16.86 4.67 -17.27
N ARG A 248 -16.54 4.99 -16.01
CA ARG A 248 -17.02 6.22 -15.35
C ARG A 248 -16.53 7.48 -16.06
N ARG A 249 -15.26 7.52 -16.47
CA ARG A 249 -14.67 8.67 -17.20
C ARG A 249 -15.22 8.86 -18.61
N GLN A 250 -15.82 7.83 -19.23
CA GLN A 250 -16.51 7.98 -20.53
C GLN A 250 -17.95 8.52 -20.38
N GLN A 251 -18.54 8.40 -19.19
CA GLN A 251 -19.93 8.77 -18.94
C GLN A 251 -20.10 10.15 -18.32
N GLY A 252 -19.02 10.73 -17.77
CA GLY A 252 -18.97 12.09 -17.24
C GLY A 252 -18.11 12.98 -18.11
#